data_AF-A0A3G2JGY8-F1
#
_entry.id   AF-A0A3G2JGY8-F1
#
_cell.length_a   1.000
_cell.length_b   1.000
_cell.length_c   1.000
_cell.angle_alpha   90.00
_cell.angle_beta   90.00
_cell.angle_gamma   90.00
#
_symmetry.space_group_name_H-M   'P 1'
#
loop_
_entity.id
_entity.type
_entity.pdbx_description
1 polymer ?
#
loop_
_entity_poly.entity_id
_entity_poly.type
_entity_poly.pdbx_seq_one_letter_code
_entity_poly.pdbx_strand_id
1 'polypeptide(L)'
;MCQGDPVNQDWEDRVAAAWASFDEYPQERADEFRAVIEGLVAELPAGSPLGPFESACAWDSTGHSDRAVPLYRLALARGLTGYKGRRARIQLSSSLRNIGQAAKGVRLLTPELDASSDELDDAVRATLALCLSSLGRDREGLALVLGALAPHLPRYQRSMAAYARALTGPEA
;
A
#
# COMPACT_ATOMS: atom_id res chain seq x y z
N MET A 1 1.39 -18.07 -17.58
CA MET A 1 -0.04 -17.94 -17.91
C MET A 1 -0.81 -18.76 -16.89
N CYS A 2 -0.98 -18.23 -15.68
CA CYS A 2 -1.80 -18.88 -14.66
C CYS A 2 -3.25 -18.48 -14.98
N GLN A 3 -4.03 -19.40 -15.54
CA GLN A 3 -5.47 -19.22 -15.61
C GLN A 3 -5.96 -19.19 -14.16
N GLY A 4 -6.32 -18.01 -13.65
CA GLY A 4 -7.08 -17.93 -12.41
C GLY A 4 -8.40 -18.66 -12.61
N ASP A 5 -8.79 -19.50 -11.66
CA ASP A 5 -10.07 -20.20 -11.74
C ASP A 5 -11.19 -19.19 -12.00
N PRO A 6 -12.12 -19.43 -12.94
CA PRO A 6 -13.14 -18.45 -13.33
C PRO A 6 -14.03 -18.00 -12.16
N VAL A 7 -14.18 -18.83 -11.13
CA VAL A 7 -14.85 -18.48 -9.86
C VAL A 7 -14.09 -17.37 -9.10
N ASN A 8 -12.76 -17.37 -9.17
CA ASN A 8 -11.93 -16.34 -8.56
C ASN A 8 -12.00 -15.02 -9.35
N GLN A 9 -12.16 -15.07 -10.67
CA GLN A 9 -12.27 -13.85 -11.48
C GLN A 9 -13.59 -13.11 -11.25
N ASP A 10 -14.72 -13.83 -11.19
CA ASP A 10 -16.02 -13.21 -10.86
C ASP A 10 -15.99 -12.51 -9.49
N TRP A 11 -15.38 -13.15 -8.49
CA TRP A 11 -15.21 -12.55 -7.17
C TRP A 11 -14.32 -11.29 -7.21
N GLU A 12 -13.17 -11.35 -7.90
CA GLU A 12 -12.28 -10.19 -8.08
C GLU A 12 -13.00 -9.02 -8.77
N ASP A 13 -13.81 -9.30 -9.79
CA ASP A 13 -14.58 -8.28 -10.53
C ASP A 13 -15.65 -7.63 -9.62
N ARG A 14 -16.32 -8.42 -8.78
CA ARG A 14 -17.28 -7.91 -7.79
C ARG A 14 -16.61 -7.08 -6.70
N VAL A 15 -15.42 -7.48 -6.25
CA VAL A 15 -14.60 -6.68 -5.31
C VAL A 15 -14.17 -5.36 -5.97
N ALA A 16 -13.73 -5.39 -7.22
CA ALA A 16 -13.37 -4.20 -7.97
C ALA A 16 -14.58 -3.25 -8.14
N ALA A 17 -15.75 -3.79 -8.46
CA ALA A 17 -16.99 -3.02 -8.55
C ALA A 17 -17.39 -2.40 -7.20
N ALA A 18 -17.26 -3.15 -6.09
CA ALA A 18 -17.48 -2.61 -4.76
C ALA A 18 -16.55 -1.42 -4.48
N TRP A 19 -15.24 -1.57 -4.72
CA TRP A 19 -14.26 -0.49 -4.57
C TRP A 19 -14.52 0.71 -5.49
N ALA A 20 -15.02 0.49 -6.71
CA ALA A 20 -15.38 1.57 -7.64
C ALA A 20 -16.56 2.42 -7.13
N SER A 21 -17.41 1.86 -6.27
CA SER A 21 -18.51 2.58 -5.61
C SER A 21 -18.12 3.22 -4.27
N PHE A 22 -16.86 3.12 -3.82
CA PHE A 22 -16.44 3.59 -2.51
C PHE A 22 -16.82 5.05 -2.22
N ASP A 23 -16.66 5.93 -3.21
CA ASP A 23 -16.96 7.37 -3.08
C ASP A 23 -18.47 7.67 -2.90
N GLU A 24 -19.34 6.69 -3.13
CA GLU A 24 -20.79 6.79 -2.86
C GLU A 24 -21.13 6.61 -1.37
N TYR A 25 -20.17 6.13 -0.56
CA TYR A 25 -20.30 5.92 0.87
C TYR A 25 -19.61 7.06 1.63
N PRO A 26 -20.34 8.11 2.05
CA PRO A 26 -19.74 9.15 2.88
C PRO A 26 -19.30 8.56 4.23
N GLN A 27 -18.46 9.29 4.97
CA GLN A 27 -17.84 8.80 6.21
C GLN A 27 -18.88 8.31 7.24
N GLU A 28 -20.07 8.92 7.29
CA GLU A 28 -21.18 8.54 8.16
C GLU A 28 -21.76 7.15 7.83
N ARG A 29 -21.54 6.65 6.61
CA ARG A 29 -21.98 5.34 6.09
C ARG A 29 -20.81 4.41 5.81
N ALA A 30 -19.64 4.69 6.39
CA ALA A 30 -18.44 3.88 6.21
C ALA A 30 -18.60 2.43 6.70
N ASP A 31 -19.48 2.18 7.68
CA ASP A 31 -19.85 0.85 8.14
C ASP A 31 -20.61 0.05 7.09
N GLU A 32 -21.48 0.70 6.30
CA GLU A 32 -22.17 0.06 5.18
C GLU A 32 -21.17 -0.43 4.12
N PHE A 33 -20.19 0.39 3.74
CA PHE A 33 -19.14 -0.04 2.81
C PHE A 33 -18.33 -1.22 3.36
N ARG A 34 -17.95 -1.17 4.64
CA ARG A 34 -17.26 -2.30 5.28
C ARG A 34 -18.13 -3.56 5.25
N ALA A 35 -19.43 -3.46 5.49
CA ALA A 35 -20.34 -4.60 5.42
C ALA A 35 -20.42 -5.23 4.01
N VAL A 36 -20.38 -4.40 2.95
CA VAL A 36 -20.30 -4.89 1.56
C VAL A 36 -19.03 -5.73 1.35
N ILE A 37 -17.87 -5.21 1.79
CA ILE A 37 -16.60 -5.94 1.68
C ILE A 37 -16.61 -7.22 2.52
N GLU A 38 -17.10 -7.17 3.76
CA GLU A 38 -17.20 -8.36 4.62
C GLU A 38 -18.13 -9.43 4.02
N GLY A 39 -19.21 -9.03 3.34
CA GLY A 39 -20.06 -9.94 2.58
C GLY A 39 -19.30 -10.70 1.50
N LEU A 40 -18.47 -10.00 0.72
CA LEU A 40 -17.61 -10.61 -0.30
C LEU A 40 -16.53 -11.49 0.33
N VAL A 41 -15.96 -11.07 1.46
CA VAL A 41 -14.95 -11.85 2.19
C VAL A 41 -15.52 -13.16 2.73
N ALA A 42 -16.79 -13.18 3.15
CA ALA A 42 -17.46 -14.38 3.65
C ALA A 42 -17.66 -15.49 2.59
N GLU A 43 -17.56 -15.15 1.30
CA GLU A 43 -17.63 -16.11 0.19
C GLU A 43 -16.30 -16.87 -0.02
N LEU A 44 -15.20 -16.36 0.53
CA LEU A 44 -13.88 -16.96 0.33
C LEU A 44 -13.69 -18.23 1.18
N PRO A 45 -12.90 -19.21 0.69
CA PRO A 45 -12.52 -20.36 1.48
C PRO A 45 -11.84 -19.99 2.79
N ALA A 46 -12.10 -20.78 3.83
CA ALA A 46 -11.42 -20.63 5.12
C ALA A 46 -9.90 -20.64 4.94
N GLY A 47 -9.22 -19.66 5.54
CA GLY A 47 -7.77 -19.51 5.44
C GLY A 47 -7.28 -18.76 4.20
N SER A 48 -8.17 -18.30 3.31
CA SER A 48 -7.77 -17.42 2.21
C SER A 48 -7.02 -16.17 2.72
N PRO A 49 -5.88 -15.79 2.10
CA PRO A 49 -5.19 -14.54 2.43
C PRO A 49 -5.92 -13.30 1.88
N LEU A 50 -6.80 -13.46 0.89
CA LEU A 50 -7.55 -12.35 0.28
C LEU A 50 -8.58 -11.75 1.24
N GLY A 51 -9.21 -12.60 2.06
CA GLY A 51 -10.22 -12.17 3.03
C GLY A 51 -9.71 -11.08 3.99
N PRO A 52 -8.67 -11.36 4.79
CA PRO A 52 -8.10 -10.35 5.67
C PRO A 52 -7.45 -9.18 4.91
N PHE A 53 -7.01 -9.37 3.66
CA PHE A 53 -6.49 -8.26 2.86
C PHE A 53 -7.58 -7.24 2.51
N GLU A 54 -8.70 -7.68 1.91
CA GLU A 54 -9.79 -6.77 1.54
C GLU A 54 -10.44 -6.15 2.78
N SER A 55 -10.60 -6.92 3.86
CA SER A 55 -11.08 -6.41 5.15
C SER A 55 -10.16 -5.31 5.70
N ALA A 56 -8.83 -5.51 5.63
CA ALA A 56 -7.86 -4.51 6.04
C ALA A 56 -7.97 -3.23 5.22
N CYS A 57 -8.07 -3.35 3.90
CA CYS A 57 -8.31 -2.22 3.00
C CYS A 57 -9.56 -1.44 3.40
N ALA A 58 -10.68 -2.12 3.66
CA ALA A 58 -11.92 -1.46 4.04
C ALA A 58 -11.80 -0.71 5.38
N TRP A 59 -11.13 -1.28 6.38
CA TRP A 59 -10.87 -0.59 7.64
C TRP A 59 -9.94 0.62 7.47
N ASP A 60 -8.86 0.49 6.69
CA ASP A 60 -7.90 1.58 6.51
C ASP A 60 -8.50 2.75 5.72
N SER A 61 -9.17 2.46 4.61
CA SER A 61 -9.86 3.46 3.77
C SER A 61 -10.97 4.21 4.52
N THR A 62 -11.51 3.61 5.58
CA THR A 62 -12.54 4.24 6.43
C THR A 62 -12.00 4.85 7.73
N GLY A 63 -10.67 5.01 7.83
CA GLY A 63 -10.01 5.76 8.90
C GLY A 63 -9.60 4.94 10.13
N HIS A 64 -9.66 3.62 10.08
CA HIS A 64 -9.36 2.72 11.19
C HIS A 64 -8.08 1.91 10.94
N SER A 65 -6.95 2.61 10.77
CA SER A 65 -5.63 2.00 10.60
C SER A 65 -5.26 1.04 11.74
N ASP A 66 -5.74 1.29 12.96
CA ASP A 66 -5.56 0.41 14.13
C ASP A 66 -6.18 -0.98 13.93
N ARG A 67 -7.34 -1.04 13.27
CA ARG A 67 -8.05 -2.28 12.92
C ARG A 67 -7.49 -2.94 11.66
N ALA A 68 -7.00 -2.14 10.71
CA ALA A 68 -6.41 -2.64 9.47
C ALA A 68 -5.07 -3.37 9.68
N VAL A 69 -4.20 -2.85 10.55
CA VAL A 69 -2.86 -3.41 10.80
C VAL A 69 -2.83 -4.92 11.12
N PRO A 70 -3.62 -5.44 12.08
CA PRO A 70 -3.62 -6.88 12.35
C PRO A 70 -4.11 -7.71 11.16
N LEU A 71 -5.05 -7.19 10.36
CA LEU A 71 -5.60 -7.89 9.20
C LEU A 71 -4.59 -7.95 8.04
N TYR A 72 -3.88 -6.86 7.72
CA TYR A 72 -2.80 -6.91 6.74
C TYR A 72 -1.70 -7.90 7.12
N ARG A 73 -1.31 -7.92 8.41
CA ARG A 73 -0.34 -8.90 8.91
C ARG A 73 -0.84 -10.33 8.75
N LEU A 74 -2.11 -10.58 9.02
CA LEU A 74 -2.73 -11.88 8.85
C LEU A 74 -2.74 -12.31 7.37
N ALA A 75 -3.09 -11.40 6.45
CA ALA A 75 -3.05 -11.68 5.02
C ALA A 75 -1.65 -12.07 4.55
N LEU A 76 -0.62 -11.31 4.94
CA LEU A 76 0.78 -11.61 4.63
C LEU A 76 1.24 -12.93 5.26
N ALA A 77 0.86 -13.20 6.52
CA ALA A 77 1.17 -14.46 7.20
C ALA A 77 0.51 -15.68 6.56
N ARG A 78 -0.66 -15.50 5.93
CA ARG A 78 -1.36 -16.51 5.14
C ARG A 78 -0.82 -16.66 3.71
N GLY A 79 0.27 -15.98 3.39
CA GLY A 79 0.95 -16.14 2.10
C GLY A 79 0.41 -15.24 0.99
N LEU A 80 -0.21 -14.08 1.31
CA LEU A 80 -0.49 -13.07 0.29
C LEU A 80 0.81 -12.63 -0.40
N THR A 81 0.93 -12.89 -1.69
CA THR A 81 2.15 -12.66 -2.48
C THR A 81 1.82 -11.92 -3.80
N GLY A 82 2.83 -11.72 -4.65
CA GLY A 82 2.69 -11.00 -5.91
C GLY A 82 2.21 -9.56 -5.72
N TYR A 83 1.42 -9.07 -6.66
CA TYR A 83 0.90 -7.71 -6.69
C TYR A 83 0.11 -7.34 -5.42
N LYS A 84 -0.83 -8.19 -4.99
CA LYS A 84 -1.61 -7.96 -3.76
C LYS A 84 -0.74 -8.00 -2.51
N GLY A 85 0.28 -8.87 -2.47
CA GLY A 85 1.26 -8.90 -1.39
C GLY A 85 2.05 -7.59 -1.28
N ARG A 86 2.49 -7.04 -2.42
CA ARG A 86 3.19 -5.75 -2.49
C ARG A 86 2.28 -4.60 -2.04
N ARG A 87 1.03 -4.55 -2.53
CA ARG A 87 0.00 -3.62 -2.05
C ARG A 87 -0.21 -3.70 -0.54
N ALA A 88 -0.33 -4.91 0.01
CA ALA A 88 -0.53 -5.08 1.45
C ALA A 88 0.63 -4.53 2.28
N ARG A 89 1.88 -4.66 1.83
CA ARG A 89 3.04 -4.06 2.52
C ARG A 89 3.05 -2.54 2.45
N ILE A 90 2.70 -1.96 1.29
CA ILE A 90 2.58 -0.51 1.13
C ILE A 90 1.50 0.03 2.08
N GLN A 91 0.29 -0.54 2.02
CA GLN A 91 -0.84 -0.10 2.81
C GLN A 91 -0.58 -0.30 4.31
N LEU A 92 -0.11 -1.49 4.73
CA LEU A 92 0.30 -1.75 6.12
C LEU A 92 1.33 -0.74 6.63
N SER A 93 2.30 -0.34 5.81
CA SER A 93 3.29 0.66 6.21
C SER A 93 2.68 2.05 6.41
N SER A 94 1.74 2.44 5.55
CA SER A 94 0.93 3.66 5.74
C SER A 94 0.11 3.59 7.02
N SER A 95 -0.62 2.49 7.26
CA SER A 95 -1.41 2.31 8.49
C SER A 95 -0.52 2.32 9.74
N LEU A 96 0.66 1.68 9.70
CA LEU A 96 1.64 1.70 10.77
C LEU A 96 2.14 3.11 11.08
N ARG A 97 2.36 3.93 10.05
CA ARG A 97 2.72 5.35 10.22
C ARG A 97 1.61 6.11 10.94
N ASN A 98 0.36 5.94 10.51
CA ASN A 98 -0.80 6.64 11.08
C ASN A 98 -1.00 6.32 12.57
N ILE A 99 -0.63 5.12 13.03
CA ILE A 99 -0.71 4.72 14.45
C ILE A 99 0.59 4.96 15.24
N GLY A 100 1.50 5.80 14.73
CA GLY A 100 2.75 6.16 15.42
C GLY A 100 3.85 5.09 15.40
N GLN A 101 3.74 4.07 14.54
CA GLN A 101 4.71 2.97 14.39
C GLN A 101 5.52 3.09 13.08
N ALA A 102 5.84 4.31 12.66
CA ALA A 102 6.49 4.60 11.38
C ALA A 102 7.81 3.83 11.16
N ALA A 103 8.61 3.59 12.21
CA ALA A 103 9.83 2.79 12.13
C ALA A 103 9.59 1.34 11.66
N LYS A 104 8.42 0.76 11.99
CA LYS A 104 8.02 -0.56 11.48
C LYS A 104 7.63 -0.49 10.01
N GLY A 105 6.97 0.59 9.58
CA GLY A 105 6.65 0.86 8.18
C GLY A 105 7.92 0.98 7.32
N VAL A 106 8.92 1.75 7.78
CA VAL A 106 10.23 1.84 7.12
C VAL A 106 10.84 0.45 6.94
N ARG A 107 10.97 -0.32 8.03
CA ARG A 107 11.57 -1.67 7.97
C ARG A 107 10.82 -2.61 7.02
N LEU A 108 9.49 -2.48 6.93
CA LEU A 108 8.67 -3.31 6.05
C LEU A 108 8.84 -2.94 4.57
N LEU A 109 8.94 -1.65 4.24
CA LEU A 109 9.01 -1.16 2.87
C LEU A 109 10.42 -1.07 2.29
N THR A 110 11.47 -0.90 3.11
CA THR A 110 12.84 -0.77 2.59
C THR A 110 13.24 -1.92 1.65
N PRO A 111 12.94 -3.20 1.93
CA PRO A 111 13.26 -4.29 0.99
C PRO A 111 12.55 -4.21 -0.36
N GLU A 112 11.42 -3.48 -0.46
CA GLU A 112 10.68 -3.31 -1.71
C GLU A 112 11.37 -2.36 -2.70
N LEU A 113 12.41 -1.62 -2.26
CA LEU A 113 13.25 -0.81 -3.14
C LEU A 113 14.14 -1.66 -4.06
N ASP A 114 14.53 -2.85 -3.60
CA ASP A 114 15.38 -3.80 -4.32
C ASP A 114 14.59 -4.95 -4.97
N ALA A 115 13.27 -4.99 -4.75
CA ALA A 115 12.38 -5.98 -5.34
C ALA A 115 12.21 -5.77 -6.85
N SER A 116 11.59 -6.75 -7.52
CA SER A 116 11.22 -6.61 -8.93
C SER A 116 10.36 -5.37 -9.16
N SER A 117 10.74 -4.58 -10.17
CA SER A 117 10.04 -3.36 -10.54
C SER A 117 8.66 -3.66 -11.13
N ASP A 118 7.66 -2.90 -10.70
CA ASP A 118 6.32 -2.86 -11.28
C ASP A 118 5.72 -1.44 -11.10
N GLU A 119 4.48 -1.25 -11.52
CA GLU A 119 3.77 0.03 -11.43
C GLU A 119 3.63 0.63 -10.01
N LEU A 120 3.89 -0.15 -8.95
CA LEU A 120 3.84 0.30 -7.56
C LEU A 120 5.17 0.90 -7.06
N ASP A 121 6.20 0.96 -7.89
CA ASP A 121 7.52 1.48 -7.54
C ASP A 121 7.49 2.91 -6.97
N ASP A 122 6.64 3.77 -7.51
CA ASP A 122 6.46 5.14 -7.01
C ASP A 122 5.68 5.16 -5.69
N ALA A 123 4.68 4.29 -5.54
CA ALA A 123 3.90 4.16 -4.31
C ALA A 123 4.77 3.66 -3.14
N VAL A 124 5.70 2.73 -3.41
CA VAL A 124 6.72 2.28 -2.45
C VAL A 124 7.56 3.48 -1.98
N ARG A 125 8.13 4.25 -2.90
CA ARG A 125 8.99 5.40 -2.59
C ARG A 125 8.25 6.50 -1.84
N ALA A 126 7.04 6.85 -2.28
CA ALA A 126 6.20 7.85 -1.62
C ALA A 126 5.82 7.43 -0.20
N THR A 127 5.38 6.18 -0.01
CA THR A 127 4.97 5.69 1.31
C THR A 127 6.15 5.58 2.27
N LEU A 128 7.30 5.10 1.77
CA LEU A 128 8.54 5.04 2.55
C LEU A 128 9.00 6.45 2.95
N ALA A 129 8.94 7.42 2.05
CA ALA A 129 9.27 8.81 2.36
C ALA A 129 8.39 9.40 3.46
N LEU A 130 7.08 9.12 3.44
CA LEU A 130 6.17 9.56 4.51
C LEU A 130 6.50 8.88 5.85
N CYS A 131 6.86 7.59 5.84
CA CYS A 131 7.31 6.90 7.05
C CYS A 131 8.62 7.50 7.59
N LEU A 132 9.57 7.85 6.72
CA LEU A 132 10.82 8.51 7.07
C LEU A 132 10.58 9.90 7.65
N SER A 133 9.70 10.68 7.04
CA SER A 133 9.34 12.02 7.52
C SER A 133 8.73 11.98 8.92
N SER A 134 7.89 10.97 9.22
CA SER A 134 7.34 10.75 10.57
C SER A 134 8.41 10.44 11.64
N LEU A 135 9.65 10.17 11.22
CA LEU A 135 10.80 9.93 12.09
C LEU A 135 11.82 11.08 12.04
N GLY A 136 11.49 12.21 11.40
CA GLY A 136 12.42 13.33 11.20
C GLY A 136 13.51 13.08 10.16
N ARG A 137 13.39 12.01 9.34
CA ARG A 137 14.35 11.65 8.28
C ARG A 137 13.93 12.27 6.94
N ASP A 138 13.56 13.55 6.95
CA ASP A 138 12.95 14.23 5.81
C ASP A 138 13.87 14.29 4.58
N ARG A 139 15.18 14.48 4.78
CA ARG A 139 16.15 14.51 3.66
C ARG A 139 16.19 13.20 2.89
N GLU A 140 16.13 12.07 3.59
CA GLU A 140 16.09 10.74 2.98
C GLU A 140 14.76 10.51 2.25
N GLY A 141 13.63 10.91 2.86
CA GLY A 141 12.32 10.85 2.21
C GLY A 141 12.24 11.72 0.95
N LEU A 142 12.76 12.94 1.01
CA LEU A 142 12.79 13.87 -0.12
C LEU A 142 13.66 13.32 -1.27
N ALA A 143 14.80 12.70 -0.97
CA ALA A 143 15.64 12.04 -1.96
C ALA A 143 14.86 10.95 -2.73
N LEU A 144 14.11 10.11 -2.01
CA LEU A 144 13.30 9.05 -2.63
C LEU A 144 12.24 9.62 -3.58
N VAL A 145 11.48 10.63 -3.13
CA VAL A 145 10.37 11.21 -3.92
C VAL A 145 10.89 12.00 -5.12
N LEU A 146 11.97 12.78 -4.98
CA LEU A 146 12.58 13.48 -6.12
C LEU A 146 13.16 12.50 -7.13
N GLY A 147 13.75 11.40 -6.67
CA GLY A 147 14.22 10.31 -7.53
C GLY A 147 13.08 9.66 -8.30
N ALA A 148 11.95 9.39 -7.64
CA ALA A 148 10.73 8.85 -8.25
C ALA A 148 10.09 9.81 -9.26
N LEU A 149 10.04 11.11 -8.94
CA LEU A 149 9.41 12.12 -9.78
C LEU A 149 10.22 12.42 -11.05
N ALA A 150 11.56 12.37 -10.97
CA ALA A 150 12.43 12.85 -12.05
C ALA A 150 12.15 12.24 -13.44
N PRO A 151 11.88 10.93 -13.61
CA PRO A 151 11.52 10.34 -14.90
C PRO A 151 10.19 10.84 -15.49
N HIS A 152 9.25 11.29 -14.64
CA HIS A 152 7.93 11.75 -15.05
C HIS A 152 7.91 13.21 -15.51
N LEU A 153 8.98 13.96 -15.26
CA LEU A 153 9.03 15.38 -15.62
C LEU A 153 9.22 15.56 -17.14
N PRO A 154 8.57 16.56 -17.76
CA PRO A 154 8.79 16.87 -19.17
C PRO A 154 10.17 17.50 -19.43
N ARG A 155 10.79 18.10 -18.40
CA ARG A 155 12.11 18.74 -18.42
C ARG A 155 12.75 18.67 -17.04
N TYR A 156 14.07 18.89 -16.96
CA TYR A 156 14.85 18.88 -15.72
C TYR A 156 15.03 17.49 -15.07
N GLN A 157 14.85 16.40 -15.83
CA GLN A 157 14.99 15.03 -15.30
C GLN A 157 16.40 14.81 -14.71
N ARG A 158 17.44 15.18 -15.48
CA ARG A 158 18.84 15.02 -15.04
C ARG A 158 19.17 15.79 -13.77
N SER A 159 18.71 17.04 -13.67
CA SER A 159 18.99 17.88 -12.50
C SER A 159 18.22 17.41 -11.27
N MET A 160 16.93 17.05 -11.40
CA MET A 160 16.16 16.51 -10.26
C MET A 160 16.73 15.18 -9.77
N ALA A 161 17.15 14.29 -10.67
CA ALA A 161 17.84 13.06 -10.30
C ALA A 161 19.20 13.33 -9.60
N ALA A 162 19.92 14.38 -10.01
CA ALA A 162 21.17 14.79 -9.35
C ALA A 162 20.91 15.34 -7.94
N TYR A 163 19.90 16.20 -7.76
CA TYR A 163 19.53 16.71 -6.44
C TYR A 163 19.04 15.61 -5.50
N ALA A 164 18.26 14.64 -6.00
CA ALA A 164 17.86 13.47 -5.22
C ALA A 164 19.07 12.73 -4.63
N ARG A 165 20.11 12.48 -5.43
CA ARG A 165 21.35 11.85 -4.95
C ARG A 165 22.12 12.72 -3.98
N ALA A 166 22.20 14.03 -4.23
CA ALA A 166 22.93 14.96 -3.37
C ALA A 166 22.38 15.04 -1.94
N LEU A 167 21.07 14.82 -1.75
CA LEU A 167 20.42 14.85 -0.42
C LEU A 167 20.83 13.72 0.52
N THR A 168 21.44 12.65 0.01
CA THR A 168 21.88 11.48 0.79
C THR A 168 23.36 11.14 0.55
N GLY A 169 24.07 11.97 -0.21
CA GLY A 169 25.48 11.81 -0.50
C GLY A 169 26.38 12.27 0.65
N PRO A 170 27.71 12.06 0.53
CA PRO A 170 28.70 12.39 1.57
C PRO A 170 28.77 13.88 1.97
N GLU A 171 28.16 14.77 1.20
CA GLU A 171 28.12 16.22 1.44
C GLU A 171 26.80 16.68 2.11
N ALA A 172 25.94 15.73 2.51
CA ALA A 172 24.56 15.98 2.95
C ALA A 172 24.34 16.14 4.46
#